data_AF-A0A099P3L0-F1
#
_entry.id   AF-A0A099P3L0-F1
#
_cell.length_a   1.000
_cell.length_b   1.000
_cell.length_c   1.000
_cell.angle_alpha   90.00
_cell.angle_beta   90.00
_cell.angle_gamma   90.00
#
_symmetry.space_group_name_H-M   'P 1'
#
loop_
_entity.id
_entity.type
_entity.pdbx_description
1 polymer ?
#
loop_
_entity_poly.entity_id
_entity_poly.type
_entity_poly.pdbx_seq_one_letter_code
_entity_poly.pdbx_strand_id
1 'polypeptide(L)'
;MHKLKQCRSTREAATEVVHGLVENFQAIHFVAGMGIGITSNVLYTFPIEVVRRGFHYVGLVYFFINLAVVAITHLLFLLKYIVFPKMYPERYPTTFWEFVHDGTKNVFLGASSMSITTIVNMMYLLRPNWWKFVWSIWWLNFVQAISNTLIVFFFIFSSSTSKEFRHQGKQVFVKINPSIMLPLVTCTVTSASGTQITEILPREYQLAMMIITTMLLIVAIFSSFVAISVLFTRFFNFGIPKNGASFTMFIPIGIMGQGGIAILVNSQNICNYYNVIDAVRDVGVALGAILSISLLALGVLFTVWGCLSVFYVYIGWPSPHMRDKLEVNMRGDRLLKWLDFELVYWTPTMWAATFPFATIALSSREVWVVSGISGFRVLSCIYGFAVIAITTWCMLATMLFVIPWELRHRKAVEAQDGEVNKPEGKVNDGIVSLRIIA
;
A
#
# COMPACT_ATOMS: atom_id res chain seq x y z
N MET A 1 0.23 13.13 -49.85
CA MET A 1 -0.66 13.87 -48.93
C MET A 1 -1.53 12.97 -48.03
N HIS A 2 -2.17 11.91 -48.54
CA HIS A 2 -3.07 11.06 -47.73
C HIS A 2 -2.39 10.36 -46.53
N LYS A 3 -1.18 9.81 -46.73
CA LYS A 3 -0.37 9.19 -45.65
C LYS A 3 0.03 10.19 -44.55
N LEU A 4 0.27 11.45 -44.88
CA LEU A 4 0.63 12.49 -43.90
C LEU A 4 -0.58 12.91 -43.05
N LYS A 5 -1.79 13.01 -43.63
CA LYS A 5 -3.03 13.27 -42.88
C LYS A 5 -3.39 12.11 -41.94
N GLN A 6 -3.27 10.87 -42.42
CA GLN A 6 -3.54 9.68 -41.62
C GLN A 6 -2.54 9.51 -40.46
N CYS A 7 -1.27 9.87 -40.68
CA CYS A 7 -0.23 9.87 -39.63
C CYS A 7 -0.44 11.00 -38.60
N ARG A 8 -0.99 12.16 -39.01
CA ARG A 8 -1.35 13.26 -38.10
C ARG A 8 -2.53 12.89 -37.20
N SER A 9 -3.58 12.31 -37.79
CA SER A 9 -4.77 11.84 -37.07
C SER A 9 -4.46 10.72 -36.07
N THR A 10 -3.58 9.78 -36.42
CA THR A 10 -3.16 8.71 -35.48
C THR A 10 -2.29 9.25 -34.34
N ARG A 11 -1.47 10.27 -34.59
CA ARG A 11 -0.67 10.93 -33.54
C ARG A 11 -1.54 11.70 -32.57
N GLU A 12 -2.52 12.44 -33.06
CA GLU A 12 -3.51 13.17 -32.24
C GLU A 12 -4.34 12.21 -31.37
N ALA A 13 -4.81 11.10 -31.94
CA ALA A 13 -5.53 10.07 -31.19
C ALA A 13 -4.65 9.41 -30.10
N ALA A 14 -3.38 9.13 -30.39
CA ALA A 14 -2.44 8.58 -29.41
C ALA A 14 -2.17 9.58 -28.27
N THR A 15 -2.03 10.87 -28.57
CA THR A 15 -1.84 11.92 -27.57
C THR A 15 -3.05 12.04 -26.64
N GLU A 16 -4.27 12.01 -27.16
CA GLU A 16 -5.48 12.03 -26.31
C GLU A 16 -5.62 10.78 -25.43
N VAL A 17 -5.19 9.61 -25.91
CA VAL A 17 -5.14 8.41 -25.06
C VAL A 17 -4.17 8.60 -23.89
N VAL A 18 -2.99 9.17 -24.13
CA VAL A 18 -2.04 9.45 -23.06
C VAL A 18 -2.59 10.49 -22.09
N HIS A 19 -3.23 11.55 -22.57
CA HIS A 19 -3.84 12.56 -21.71
C HIS A 19 -4.92 11.97 -20.79
N GLY A 20 -5.82 11.15 -21.33
CA GLY A 20 -6.86 10.49 -20.52
C GLY A 20 -6.28 9.58 -19.44
N LEU A 21 -5.23 8.81 -19.74
CA LEU A 21 -4.56 7.98 -18.75
C LEU A 21 -3.90 8.79 -17.62
N VAL A 22 -3.30 9.93 -17.97
CA VAL A 22 -2.64 10.82 -17.00
C VAL A 22 -3.66 11.58 -16.13
N GLU A 23 -4.79 11.98 -16.70
CA GLU A 23 -5.88 12.64 -15.97
C GLU A 23 -6.49 11.72 -14.91
N ASN A 24 -6.76 10.46 -15.26
CA ASN A 24 -7.41 9.50 -14.35
C ASN A 24 -6.43 8.90 -13.33
N PHE A 25 -5.12 9.05 -13.55
CA PHE A 25 -4.12 8.57 -12.59
C PHE A 25 -4.21 9.30 -11.25
N GLN A 26 -4.43 8.55 -10.17
CA GLN A 26 -4.36 9.03 -8.78
C GLN A 26 -3.21 8.36 -8.01
N ALA A 27 -2.64 9.05 -7.02
CA ALA A 27 -1.51 8.51 -6.24
C ALA A 27 -1.87 7.21 -5.47
N ILE A 28 -3.15 6.99 -5.15
CA ILE A 28 -3.61 5.74 -4.54
C ILE A 28 -3.24 4.50 -5.37
N HIS A 29 -3.11 4.60 -6.70
CA HIS A 29 -2.77 3.45 -7.55
C HIS A 29 -1.40 2.80 -7.23
N PHE A 30 -0.51 3.51 -6.53
CA PHE A 30 0.74 2.91 -6.05
C PHE A 30 0.54 1.73 -5.08
N VAL A 31 -0.62 1.66 -4.40
CA VAL A 31 -0.93 0.54 -3.49
C VAL A 31 -1.01 -0.80 -4.21
N ALA A 32 -1.36 -0.81 -5.50
CA ALA A 32 -1.43 -2.03 -6.29
C ALA A 32 -0.03 -2.65 -6.49
N GLY A 33 0.96 -1.84 -6.87
CA GLY A 33 2.34 -2.32 -7.00
C GLY A 33 2.90 -2.83 -5.67
N MET A 34 2.65 -2.11 -4.57
CA MET A 34 3.03 -2.57 -3.24
C MET A 34 2.43 -3.94 -2.90
N GLY A 35 1.12 -4.16 -3.13
CA GLY A 35 0.42 -5.39 -2.80
C GLY A 35 0.82 -6.59 -3.67
N ILE A 36 0.88 -6.40 -4.99
CA ILE A 36 1.29 -7.45 -5.94
C ILE A 36 2.74 -7.85 -5.68
N GLY A 37 3.62 -6.87 -5.49
CA GLY A 37 5.04 -7.09 -5.24
C GLY A 37 5.33 -7.87 -3.96
N ILE A 38 4.68 -7.51 -2.84
CA ILE A 38 4.94 -8.25 -1.59
C ILE A 38 4.31 -9.65 -1.60
N THR A 39 3.19 -9.83 -2.30
CA THR A 39 2.57 -11.15 -2.50
C THR A 39 3.46 -12.06 -3.34
N SER A 40 4.12 -11.49 -4.35
CA SER A 40 5.15 -12.18 -5.13
C SER A 40 6.28 -12.70 -4.23
N ASN A 41 6.78 -11.88 -3.30
CA ASN A 41 7.80 -12.30 -2.32
C ASN A 41 7.29 -13.45 -1.43
N VAL A 42 6.07 -13.34 -0.90
CA VAL A 42 5.46 -14.39 -0.06
C VAL A 42 5.30 -15.71 -0.81
N LEU A 43 4.83 -15.67 -2.06
CA LEU A 43 4.69 -16.84 -2.94
C LEU A 43 6.05 -17.52 -3.17
N TYR A 44 7.07 -16.72 -3.45
CA TYR A 44 8.41 -17.22 -3.74
C TYR A 44 9.08 -17.87 -2.51
N THR A 45 8.88 -17.29 -1.32
CA THR A 45 9.50 -17.76 -0.07
C THR A 45 8.56 -18.59 0.80
N PHE A 46 7.47 -19.13 0.26
CA PHE A 46 6.40 -19.77 1.03
C PHE A 46 6.92 -20.85 2.00
N PRO A 47 6.45 -20.91 3.26
CA PRO A 47 7.07 -21.73 4.31
C PRO A 47 6.95 -23.25 4.13
N ILE A 48 5.97 -23.74 3.36
CA ILE A 48 5.79 -25.18 3.11
C ILE A 48 6.47 -25.58 1.81
N GLU A 49 7.49 -26.44 1.89
CA GLU A 49 8.29 -26.89 0.74
C GLU A 49 7.48 -27.43 -0.44
N VAL A 50 6.51 -28.31 -0.15
CA VAL A 50 5.69 -28.98 -1.17
C VAL A 50 4.87 -27.95 -1.97
N VAL A 51 4.30 -26.97 -1.27
CA VAL A 51 3.50 -25.90 -1.87
C VAL A 51 4.42 -24.87 -2.55
N ARG A 52 5.58 -24.59 -1.95
CA ARG A 52 6.56 -23.62 -2.42
C ARG A 52 7.02 -23.92 -3.83
N ARG A 53 7.22 -25.18 -4.21
CA ARG A 53 7.65 -25.53 -5.59
C ARG A 53 6.70 -24.99 -6.67
N GLY A 54 5.39 -25.08 -6.44
CA GLY A 54 4.39 -24.51 -7.35
C GLY A 54 4.30 -22.99 -7.21
N PHE A 55 4.26 -22.50 -5.96
CA PHE A 55 4.13 -21.07 -5.69
C PHE A 55 5.33 -20.26 -6.13
N HIS A 56 6.51 -20.86 -6.27
CA HIS A 56 7.69 -20.22 -6.82
C HIS A 56 7.46 -19.66 -8.22
N TYR A 57 6.86 -20.46 -9.13
CA TYR A 57 6.54 -20.03 -10.49
C TYR A 57 5.42 -19.00 -10.51
N VAL A 58 4.39 -19.17 -9.67
CA VAL A 58 3.31 -18.18 -9.54
C VAL A 58 3.86 -16.85 -9.00
N GLY A 59 4.79 -16.91 -8.05
CA GLY A 59 5.50 -15.75 -7.50
C GLY A 59 6.25 -14.99 -8.60
N LEU A 60 6.93 -15.68 -9.51
CA LEU A 60 7.57 -15.06 -10.68
C LEU A 60 6.57 -14.35 -11.60
N VAL A 61 5.40 -14.94 -11.85
CA VAL A 61 4.35 -14.28 -12.64
C VAL A 61 3.88 -13.00 -11.95
N TYR A 62 3.63 -13.04 -10.64
CA TYR A 62 3.28 -11.85 -9.86
C TYR A 62 4.41 -10.80 -9.89
N PHE A 63 5.68 -11.23 -9.90
CA PHE A 63 6.82 -10.32 -9.98
C PHE A 63 6.84 -9.54 -11.30
N PHE A 64 6.66 -10.19 -12.43
CA PHE A 64 6.64 -9.52 -13.73
C PHE A 64 5.42 -8.60 -13.89
N ILE A 65 4.26 -9.01 -13.38
CA ILE A 65 3.07 -8.14 -13.32
C ILE A 65 3.37 -6.92 -12.45
N ASN A 66 3.99 -7.11 -11.28
CA ASN A 66 4.38 -6.01 -10.41
C ASN A 66 5.34 -5.05 -11.09
N LEU A 67 6.35 -5.55 -11.80
CA LEU A 67 7.30 -4.72 -12.52
C LEU A 67 6.61 -3.83 -13.57
N ALA A 68 5.65 -4.39 -14.31
CA ALA A 68 4.84 -3.63 -15.26
C ALA A 68 3.97 -2.56 -14.56
N VAL A 69 3.28 -2.93 -13.48
CA VAL A 69 2.43 -2.00 -12.70
C VAL A 69 3.26 -0.87 -12.10
N VAL A 70 4.42 -1.18 -11.51
CA VAL A 70 5.35 -0.18 -10.94
C VAL A 70 5.87 0.74 -12.03
N ALA A 71 6.32 0.20 -13.18
CA ALA A 71 6.80 1.01 -14.30
C ALA A 71 5.71 1.96 -14.83
N ILE A 72 4.50 1.47 -15.04
CA ILE A 72 3.37 2.27 -15.56
C ILE A 72 2.97 3.34 -14.55
N THR A 73 2.79 2.99 -13.28
CA THR A 73 2.36 3.96 -12.24
C THR A 73 3.40 5.04 -12.00
N HIS A 74 4.69 4.72 -12.00
CA HIS A 74 5.76 5.72 -11.87
C HIS A 74 5.86 6.59 -13.12
N LEU A 75 5.70 6.01 -14.33
CA LEU A 75 5.66 6.79 -15.56
C LEU A 75 4.49 7.79 -15.56
N LEU A 76 3.29 7.34 -15.22
CA LEU A 76 2.10 8.21 -15.13
C LEU A 76 2.28 9.30 -14.08
N PHE A 77 2.90 8.99 -12.94
CA PHE A 77 3.22 9.98 -11.91
C PHE A 77 4.19 11.06 -12.43
N LEU A 78 5.28 10.64 -13.09
CA LEU A 78 6.26 11.56 -13.68
C LEU A 78 5.61 12.46 -14.74
N LEU A 79 4.76 11.88 -15.60
CA LEU A 79 4.03 12.63 -16.61
C LEU A 79 3.07 13.64 -15.96
N LYS A 80 2.25 13.21 -14.98
CA LYS A 80 1.22 14.04 -14.35
C LYS A 80 1.76 15.22 -13.56
N TYR A 81 2.82 15.02 -12.77
CA TYR A 81 3.24 16.00 -11.77
C TYR A 81 4.54 16.75 -12.13
N ILE A 82 5.31 16.25 -13.10
CA ILE A 82 6.61 16.86 -13.48
C ILE A 82 6.63 17.34 -14.93
N VAL A 83 6.21 16.50 -15.88
CA VAL A 83 6.35 16.81 -17.32
C VAL A 83 5.18 17.65 -17.84
N PHE A 84 3.94 17.19 -17.63
CA PHE A 84 2.76 17.84 -18.21
C PHE A 84 2.43 19.21 -17.61
N PRO A 85 2.63 19.48 -16.31
CA PRO A 85 2.49 20.84 -15.79
C PRO A 85 3.45 21.84 -16.43
N LYS A 86 4.63 21.39 -16.90
CA LYS A 86 5.60 22.24 -17.62
C LYS A 86 5.24 22.42 -19.09
N MET A 87 4.63 21.42 -19.71
CA MET A 87 4.32 21.41 -21.15
C MET A 87 2.92 21.96 -21.48
N TYR A 88 1.95 21.72 -20.60
CA TYR A 88 0.54 22.05 -20.74
C TYR A 88 -0.01 22.66 -19.43
N PRO A 89 0.49 23.84 -19.02
CA PRO A 89 0.14 24.45 -17.73
C PRO A 89 -1.37 24.72 -17.58
N GLU A 90 -2.08 24.99 -18.68
CA GLU A 90 -3.53 25.23 -18.66
C GLU A 90 -4.35 23.96 -18.36
N ARG A 91 -3.87 22.79 -18.80
CA ARG A 91 -4.57 21.49 -18.62
C ARG A 91 -4.17 20.80 -17.31
N TYR A 92 -2.92 20.99 -16.86
CA TYR A 92 -2.39 20.37 -15.64
C TYR A 92 -1.85 21.45 -14.69
N PRO A 93 -2.72 22.11 -13.91
CA PRO A 93 -2.28 23.18 -13.02
C PRO A 93 -1.48 22.67 -11.83
N THR A 94 -1.69 21.42 -11.40
CA THR A 94 -1.07 20.89 -10.18
C THR A 94 0.39 20.49 -10.42
N THR A 95 1.31 21.23 -9.80
CA THR A 95 2.74 20.88 -9.81
C THR A 95 3.09 19.81 -8.76
N PHE A 96 4.27 19.20 -8.90
CA PHE A 96 4.80 18.26 -7.89
C PHE A 96 4.85 18.87 -6.48
N TRP A 97 5.22 20.14 -6.36
CA TRP A 97 5.30 20.79 -5.05
C TRP A 97 3.92 20.97 -4.42
N GLU A 98 2.91 21.38 -5.19
CA GLU A 98 1.53 21.42 -4.70
C GLU A 98 1.03 20.05 -4.28
N PHE A 99 1.36 19.01 -5.04
CA PHE A 99 1.04 17.64 -4.67
C PHE A 99 1.67 17.23 -3.33
N VAL A 100 2.94 17.58 -3.09
CA VAL A 100 3.63 17.27 -1.82
C VAL A 100 3.01 18.03 -0.64
N HIS A 101 2.42 19.21 -0.85
CA HIS A 101 1.72 19.95 0.20
C HIS A 101 0.31 19.41 0.49
N ASP A 102 -0.30 18.64 -0.41
CA ASP A 102 -1.59 17.99 -0.19
C ASP A 102 -1.43 16.76 0.73
N GLY A 103 -1.61 16.98 2.03
CA GLY A 103 -1.51 15.98 3.10
C GLY A 103 -2.45 14.78 2.98
N THR A 104 -3.44 14.81 2.09
CA THR A 104 -4.36 13.67 1.87
C THR A 104 -3.88 12.76 0.75
N LYS A 105 -3.19 13.31 -0.25
CA LYS A 105 -2.72 12.55 -1.43
C LYS A 105 -1.25 12.17 -1.35
N ASN A 106 -0.42 13.00 -0.72
CA ASN A 106 1.03 12.78 -0.61
C ASN A 106 1.38 11.51 0.19
N VAL A 107 0.49 11.03 1.08
CA VAL A 107 0.69 9.81 1.89
C VAL A 107 0.98 8.58 1.05
N PHE A 108 0.42 8.52 -0.16
CA PHE A 108 0.60 7.39 -1.07
C PHE A 108 1.96 7.36 -1.78
N LEU A 109 2.78 8.42 -1.66
CA LEU A 109 4.21 8.33 -2.00
C LEU A 109 4.93 7.27 -1.15
N GLY A 110 4.39 6.97 0.03
CA GLY A 110 4.83 5.84 0.84
C GLY A 110 4.64 4.50 0.13
N ALA A 111 3.48 4.30 -0.51
CA ALA A 111 3.19 3.09 -1.28
C ALA A 111 4.11 2.94 -2.49
N SER A 112 4.49 4.05 -3.14
CA SER A 112 5.50 4.04 -4.21
C SER A 112 6.85 3.51 -3.72
N SER A 113 7.38 4.02 -2.60
CA SER A 113 8.64 3.53 -2.02
C SER A 113 8.55 2.04 -1.64
N MET A 114 7.46 1.64 -0.97
CA MET A 114 7.27 0.23 -0.62
C MET A 114 7.21 -0.68 -1.86
N SER A 115 6.61 -0.24 -2.96
CA SER A 115 6.58 -0.99 -4.22
C SER A 115 7.99 -1.22 -4.79
N ILE A 116 8.89 -0.23 -4.72
CA ILE A 116 10.28 -0.38 -5.13
C ILE A 116 11.00 -1.36 -4.20
N THR A 117 10.76 -1.29 -2.88
CA THR A 117 11.34 -2.24 -1.92
C THR A 117 10.98 -3.70 -2.28
N THR A 118 9.75 -3.96 -2.74
CA THR A 118 9.36 -5.31 -3.13
C THR A 118 10.16 -5.84 -4.32
N ILE A 119 10.52 -4.97 -5.26
CA ILE A 119 11.37 -5.31 -6.40
C ILE A 119 12.79 -5.62 -5.91
N VAL A 120 13.34 -4.79 -5.02
CA VAL A 120 14.67 -5.03 -4.42
C VAL A 120 14.71 -6.40 -3.75
N ASN A 121 13.72 -6.72 -2.92
CA ASN A 121 13.63 -8.00 -2.21
C ASN A 121 13.52 -9.18 -3.18
N MET A 122 12.71 -9.09 -4.24
CA MET A 122 12.62 -10.17 -5.21
C MET A 122 13.92 -10.34 -6.01
N MET A 123 14.57 -9.24 -6.41
CA MET A 123 15.85 -9.30 -7.11
C MET A 123 16.95 -9.94 -6.26
N TYR A 124 16.98 -9.63 -4.96
CA TYR A 124 17.82 -10.30 -3.97
C TYR A 124 17.58 -11.82 -3.97
N LEU A 125 16.32 -12.25 -3.91
CA LEU A 125 15.94 -13.67 -3.89
C LEU A 125 16.24 -14.42 -5.20
N LEU A 126 16.20 -13.74 -6.35
CA LEU A 126 16.43 -14.34 -7.67
C LEU A 126 17.90 -14.44 -8.07
N ARG A 127 18.69 -13.42 -7.71
CA ARG A 127 20.09 -13.26 -8.15
C ARG A 127 20.92 -12.59 -7.05
N PRO A 128 21.30 -13.31 -5.98
CA PRO A 128 22.14 -12.75 -4.91
C PRO A 128 23.49 -12.24 -5.42
N ASN A 129 24.02 -12.82 -6.50
CA ASN A 129 25.27 -12.36 -7.14
C ASN A 129 25.20 -10.95 -7.72
N TRP A 130 24.00 -10.40 -7.94
CA TRP A 130 23.80 -9.04 -8.47
C TRP A 130 23.76 -7.98 -7.35
N TRP A 131 24.55 -8.20 -6.29
CA TRP A 131 24.55 -7.36 -5.10
C TRP A 131 24.76 -5.88 -5.42
N LYS A 132 25.63 -5.51 -6.37
CA LYS A 132 25.85 -4.10 -6.78
C LYS A 132 24.56 -3.47 -7.32
N PHE A 133 23.82 -4.19 -8.16
CA PHE A 133 22.58 -3.70 -8.76
C PHE A 133 21.47 -3.59 -7.71
N VAL A 134 21.28 -4.63 -6.90
CA VAL A 134 20.31 -4.67 -5.80
C VAL A 134 20.59 -3.54 -4.81
N TRP A 135 21.85 -3.35 -4.42
CA TRP A 135 22.29 -2.31 -3.50
C TRP A 135 22.10 -0.90 -4.09
N SER A 136 22.34 -0.71 -5.38
CA SER A 136 22.11 0.58 -6.06
C SER A 136 20.63 0.97 -6.04
N ILE A 137 19.72 0.03 -6.35
CA ILE A 137 18.28 0.29 -6.29
C ILE A 137 17.83 0.52 -4.84
N TRP A 138 18.40 -0.22 -3.89
CA TRP A 138 18.11 -0.01 -2.48
C TRP A 138 18.47 1.40 -2.01
N TRP A 139 19.60 1.97 -2.45
CA TRP A 139 19.96 3.37 -2.13
C TRP A 139 18.99 4.39 -2.72
N LEU A 140 18.50 4.17 -3.95
CA LEU A 140 17.46 5.03 -4.52
C LEU A 140 16.19 4.98 -3.66
N ASN A 141 15.79 3.79 -3.22
CA ASN A 141 14.65 3.61 -2.34
C ASN A 141 14.90 4.18 -0.94
N PHE A 142 16.12 4.11 -0.41
CA PHE A 142 16.52 4.71 0.86
C PHE A 142 16.27 6.22 0.87
N VAL A 143 16.72 6.92 -0.18
CA VAL A 143 16.47 8.37 -0.31
C VAL A 143 14.98 8.66 -0.37
N GLN A 144 14.21 7.84 -1.08
CA GLN A 144 12.77 7.99 -1.17
C GLN A 144 12.07 7.73 0.18
N ALA A 145 12.47 6.70 0.92
CA ALA A 145 11.91 6.35 2.23
C ALA A 145 12.16 7.45 3.27
N ILE A 146 13.37 8.01 3.32
CA ILE A 146 13.68 9.16 4.18
C ILE A 146 12.88 10.38 3.75
N SER A 147 12.79 10.65 2.44
CA SER A 147 12.00 11.78 1.93
C SER A 147 10.52 11.65 2.33
N ASN A 148 9.95 10.46 2.21
CA ASN A 148 8.58 10.19 2.66
C ASN A 148 8.44 10.37 4.18
N THR A 149 9.34 9.79 4.96
CA THR A 149 9.22 9.83 6.43
C THR A 149 9.48 11.21 7.02
N LEU A 150 10.42 11.99 6.48
CA LEU A 150 10.77 13.30 7.01
C LEU A 150 9.99 14.42 6.35
N ILE A 151 9.98 14.48 5.00
CA ILE A 151 9.43 15.62 4.26
C ILE A 151 7.90 15.53 4.21
N VAL A 152 7.35 14.39 3.76
CA VAL A 152 5.88 14.24 3.64
C VAL A 152 5.23 14.32 5.02
N PHE A 153 5.82 13.69 6.05
CA PHE A 153 5.30 13.77 7.41
C PHE A 153 5.40 15.19 8.01
N PHE A 154 6.48 15.93 7.73
CA PHE A 154 6.59 17.34 8.12
C PHE A 154 5.49 18.20 7.47
N PHE A 155 5.21 18.01 6.19
CA PHE A 155 4.14 18.75 5.52
C PHE A 155 2.75 18.38 6.04
N ILE A 156 2.53 17.14 6.47
CA ILE A 156 1.30 16.76 7.17
C ILE A 156 1.13 17.60 8.45
N PHE A 157 2.17 17.73 9.28
CA PHE A 157 2.11 18.59 10.48
C PHE A 157 1.94 20.08 10.15
N SER A 158 2.67 20.58 9.16
CA SER A 158 2.63 21.98 8.75
C SER A 158 1.24 22.37 8.22
N SER A 159 0.64 21.51 7.39
CA SER A 159 -0.70 21.71 6.84
C SER A 159 -1.78 21.77 7.95
N SER A 160 -1.60 21.02 9.05
CA SER A 160 -2.48 21.08 10.22
C SER A 160 -2.40 22.41 11.00
N THR A 161 -1.39 23.25 10.74
CA THR A 161 -1.16 24.53 11.43
C THR A 161 -1.76 25.73 10.67
N SER A 162 -2.21 25.55 9.43
CA SER A 162 -2.77 26.63 8.62
C SER A 162 -4.03 27.24 9.25
N LYS A 163 -4.16 28.57 9.23
CA LYS A 163 -5.22 29.35 9.93
C LYS A 163 -6.65 28.91 9.59
N GLU A 164 -6.84 28.35 8.40
CA GLU A 164 -8.12 27.81 7.92
C GLU A 164 -8.58 26.56 8.68
N PHE A 165 -7.63 25.74 9.16
CA PHE A 165 -7.90 24.54 9.98
C PHE A 165 -8.27 24.88 11.43
N ARG A 166 -7.83 26.04 11.94
CA ARG A 166 -8.10 26.52 13.31
C ARG A 166 -9.59 26.82 13.55
N HIS A 167 -10.31 27.27 12.51
CA HIS A 167 -11.75 27.48 12.57
C HIS A 167 -12.56 26.18 12.47
N GLN A 168 -11.95 25.09 12.00
CA GLN A 168 -12.58 23.78 11.80
C GLN A 168 -12.23 22.74 12.89
N GLY A 169 -11.63 23.13 14.02
CA GLY A 169 -10.92 22.25 14.96
C GLY A 169 -11.52 20.85 15.26
N LYS A 170 -12.86 20.71 15.39
CA LYS A 170 -13.52 19.39 15.54
C LYS A 170 -13.58 18.57 14.24
N GLN A 171 -13.78 19.21 13.08
CA GLN A 171 -13.86 18.55 11.77
C GLN A 171 -12.51 18.03 11.29
N VAL A 172 -11.40 18.62 11.74
CA VAL A 172 -10.03 18.21 11.34
C VAL A 172 -9.67 16.85 11.94
N PHE A 173 -9.92 16.63 13.23
CA PHE A 173 -9.65 15.35 13.88
C PHE A 173 -10.51 14.20 13.33
N VAL A 174 -11.74 14.49 12.87
CA VAL A 174 -12.62 13.50 12.21
C VAL A 174 -12.00 12.97 10.92
N LYS A 175 -11.29 13.82 10.17
CA LYS A 175 -10.70 13.50 8.86
C LYS A 175 -9.38 12.72 8.94
N ILE A 176 -8.78 12.57 10.13
CA ILE A 176 -7.56 11.77 10.29
C ILE A 176 -7.89 10.31 9.99
N ASN A 177 -7.17 9.74 9.01
CA ASN A 177 -7.28 8.37 8.54
C ASN A 177 -5.95 7.63 8.82
N PRO A 178 -5.98 6.33 9.17
CA PRO A 178 -4.77 5.51 9.33
C PRO A 178 -3.75 5.58 8.17
N SER A 179 -4.18 5.98 6.97
CA SER A 179 -3.32 6.20 5.81
C SER A 179 -2.18 7.21 6.05
N ILE A 180 -2.31 8.09 7.05
CA ILE A 180 -1.25 8.99 7.53
C ILE A 180 0.04 8.25 7.94
N MET A 181 -0.06 6.95 8.27
CA MET A 181 1.09 6.14 8.64
C MET A 181 1.87 5.60 7.44
N LEU A 182 1.33 5.62 6.21
CA LEU A 182 2.00 5.07 5.03
C LEU A 182 3.42 5.62 4.82
N PRO A 183 3.69 6.93 4.98
CA PRO A 183 5.05 7.44 4.89
C PRO A 183 5.98 6.85 5.96
N LEU A 184 5.51 6.66 7.20
CA LEU A 184 6.31 6.09 8.29
C LEU A 184 6.68 4.62 8.06
N VAL A 185 5.78 3.87 7.42
CA VAL A 185 6.00 2.45 7.07
C VAL A 185 7.22 2.33 6.14
N THR A 186 7.49 3.30 5.26
CA THR A 186 8.59 3.19 4.27
C THR A 186 9.96 2.94 4.89
N CYS A 187 10.26 3.60 6.02
CA CYS A 187 11.52 3.41 6.72
C CYS A 187 11.64 2.03 7.35
N THR A 188 10.56 1.45 7.91
CA THR A 188 10.61 0.06 8.42
C THR A 188 10.79 -0.94 7.28
N VAL A 189 10.09 -0.79 6.15
CA VAL A 189 10.23 -1.72 5.01
C VAL A 189 11.63 -1.64 4.41
N THR A 190 12.15 -0.42 4.23
CA THR A 190 13.48 -0.21 3.65
C THR A 190 14.58 -0.71 4.58
N SER A 191 14.40 -0.55 5.89
CA SER A 191 15.25 -1.15 6.91
C SER A 191 15.25 -2.68 6.79
N ALA A 192 14.08 -3.32 6.80
CA ALA A 192 13.96 -4.78 6.70
C ALA A 192 14.53 -5.35 5.39
N SER A 193 14.35 -4.65 4.28
CA SER A 193 14.98 -4.99 3.01
C SER A 193 16.51 -4.87 3.09
N GLY A 194 17.00 -3.80 3.70
CA GLY A 194 18.44 -3.57 3.87
C GLY A 194 19.11 -4.64 4.72
N THR A 195 18.45 -5.11 5.80
CA THR A 195 19.01 -6.16 6.67
C THR A 195 19.15 -7.49 5.93
N GLN A 196 18.25 -7.80 4.99
CA GLN A 196 18.38 -8.99 4.14
C GLN A 196 19.55 -8.86 3.14
N ILE A 197 19.75 -7.68 2.57
CA ILE A 197 20.81 -7.44 1.58
C ILE A 197 22.20 -7.43 2.25
N THR A 198 22.29 -7.07 3.55
CA THR A 198 23.57 -7.01 4.28
C THR A 198 24.39 -8.30 4.15
N GLU A 199 23.75 -9.48 4.15
CA GLU A 199 24.46 -10.78 4.08
C GLU A 199 25.27 -10.96 2.79
N ILE A 200 24.79 -10.44 1.66
CA ILE A 200 25.46 -10.58 0.36
C ILE A 200 26.49 -9.49 0.08
N LEU A 201 26.61 -8.49 0.97
CA LEU A 201 27.55 -7.40 0.79
C LEU A 201 28.97 -7.79 1.23
N PRO A 202 30.01 -7.25 0.58
CA PRO A 202 31.38 -7.32 1.08
C PRO A 202 31.49 -6.78 2.51
N ARG A 203 32.37 -7.38 3.32
CA ARG A 203 32.53 -7.08 4.75
C ARG A 203 32.73 -5.59 5.06
N GLU A 204 33.40 -4.87 4.16
CA GLU A 204 33.64 -3.43 4.25
C GLU A 204 32.36 -2.57 4.29
N TYR A 205 31.25 -3.05 3.70
CA TYR A 205 29.98 -2.32 3.66
C TYR A 205 28.94 -2.83 4.67
N GLN A 206 29.14 -4.04 5.22
CA GLN A 206 28.16 -4.69 6.09
C GLN A 206 27.89 -3.86 7.36
N LEU A 207 28.93 -3.35 8.03
CA LEU A 207 28.77 -2.58 9.25
C LEU A 207 27.97 -1.30 9.03
N ALA A 208 28.29 -0.55 7.96
CA ALA A 208 27.56 0.67 7.61
C ALA A 208 26.08 0.37 7.33
N MET A 209 25.80 -0.72 6.61
CA MET A 209 24.43 -1.13 6.32
C MET A 209 23.65 -1.51 7.58
N MET A 210 24.25 -2.27 8.50
CA MET A 210 23.61 -2.61 9.78
C MET A 210 23.29 -1.36 10.62
N ILE A 211 24.19 -0.38 10.65
CA ILE A 211 23.95 0.89 11.37
C ILE A 211 22.80 1.64 10.72
N ILE A 212 22.82 1.82 9.40
CA ILE A 212 21.80 2.58 8.68
C ILE A 212 20.43 1.92 8.79
N THR A 213 20.32 0.59 8.63
CA THR A 213 19.06 -0.12 8.77
C THR A 213 18.53 -0.02 10.20
N THR A 214 19.39 -0.08 11.22
CA THR A 214 19.00 0.15 12.62
C THR A 214 18.44 1.55 12.83
N MET A 215 19.10 2.58 12.28
CA MET A 215 18.65 3.97 12.41
C MET A 215 17.28 4.18 11.76
N LEU A 216 17.07 3.67 10.54
CA LEU A 216 15.78 3.74 9.84
C LEU A 216 14.67 3.06 10.65
N LEU A 217 14.96 1.89 11.21
CA LEU A 217 14.03 1.13 12.02
C LEU A 217 13.60 1.91 13.27
N ILE A 218 14.58 2.45 14.02
CA ILE A 218 14.34 3.20 15.24
C ILE A 218 13.47 4.43 14.95
N VAL A 219 13.84 5.23 13.95
CA VAL A 219 13.05 6.40 13.52
C VAL A 219 11.61 5.99 13.21
N ALA A 220 11.43 4.93 12.42
CA ALA A 220 10.11 4.49 12.02
C ALA A 220 9.26 3.97 13.20
N ILE A 221 9.82 3.16 14.10
CA ILE A 221 9.10 2.61 15.27
C ILE A 221 8.64 3.73 16.19
N PHE A 222 9.55 4.63 16.59
CA PHE A 222 9.20 5.71 17.52
C PHE A 222 8.18 6.67 16.93
N SER A 223 8.36 7.11 15.67
CA SER A 223 7.37 7.95 14.99
C SER A 223 6.03 7.25 14.81
N SER A 224 6.03 5.93 14.59
CA SER A 224 4.80 5.14 14.46
C SER A 224 4.03 5.04 15.76
N PHE A 225 4.70 4.88 16.91
CA PHE A 225 4.02 4.87 18.20
C PHE A 225 3.30 6.20 18.48
N VAL A 226 3.94 7.33 18.15
CA VAL A 226 3.29 8.65 18.23
C VAL A 226 2.05 8.73 17.34
N ALA A 227 2.16 8.28 16.08
CA ALA A 227 1.02 8.28 15.16
C ALA A 227 -0.11 7.34 15.60
N ILE A 228 0.21 6.15 16.12
CA ILE A 228 -0.76 5.20 16.66
C ILE A 228 -1.51 5.79 17.85
N SER A 229 -0.83 6.50 18.76
CA SER A 229 -1.47 7.20 19.86
C SER A 229 -2.50 8.22 19.36
N VAL A 230 -2.17 9.01 18.35
CA VAL A 230 -3.11 9.97 17.73
C VAL A 230 -4.30 9.25 17.08
N LEU A 231 -4.08 8.13 16.39
CA LEU A 231 -5.15 7.34 15.80
C LEU A 231 -6.09 6.75 16.85
N PHE A 232 -5.57 6.27 17.99
CA PHE A 232 -6.41 5.79 19.09
C PHE A 232 -7.23 6.92 19.70
N THR A 233 -6.66 8.10 19.92
CA THR A 233 -7.42 9.27 20.38
C THR A 233 -8.55 9.58 19.40
N ARG A 234 -8.31 9.47 18.09
CA ARG A 234 -9.35 9.63 17.08
C ARG A 234 -10.42 8.54 17.18
N PHE A 235 -10.05 7.27 17.34
CA PHE A 235 -11.01 6.17 17.43
C PHE A 235 -11.89 6.23 18.67
N PHE A 236 -11.32 6.57 19.83
CA PHE A 236 -12.10 6.70 21.07
C PHE A 236 -13.09 7.87 21.02
N ASN A 237 -12.73 8.98 20.36
CA ASN A 237 -13.59 10.17 20.31
C ASN A 237 -14.60 10.16 19.14
N PHE A 238 -14.25 9.58 17.99
CA PHE A 238 -15.02 9.70 16.74
C PHE A 238 -15.41 8.35 16.12
N GLY A 239 -14.99 7.24 16.73
CA GLY A 239 -15.24 5.89 16.24
C GLY A 239 -14.31 5.45 15.10
N ILE A 240 -14.63 4.28 14.55
CA ILE A 240 -13.88 3.61 13.47
C ILE A 240 -14.17 4.29 12.13
N PRO A 241 -13.21 4.31 11.16
CA PRO A 241 -13.47 4.80 9.82
C PRO A 241 -14.66 4.07 9.15
N LYS A 242 -15.62 4.84 8.64
CA LYS A 242 -16.80 4.31 7.93
C LYS A 242 -16.46 3.91 6.49
N ASN A 243 -17.26 3.00 5.91
CA ASN A 243 -17.23 2.59 4.50
C ASN A 243 -15.86 2.00 4.06
N GLY A 244 -15.46 2.18 2.80
CA GLY A 244 -14.21 1.62 2.26
C GLY A 244 -12.94 1.97 3.06
N ALA A 245 -12.94 3.02 3.89
CA ALA A 245 -11.79 3.37 4.71
C ALA A 245 -11.51 2.38 5.86
N SER A 246 -12.40 1.44 6.18
CA SER A 246 -12.18 0.46 7.26
C SER A 246 -10.95 -0.42 7.02
N PHE A 247 -10.61 -0.72 5.75
CA PHE A 247 -9.40 -1.47 5.40
C PHE A 247 -8.09 -0.74 5.75
N THR A 248 -8.13 0.57 5.99
CA THR A 248 -6.94 1.33 6.41
C THR A 248 -6.52 0.98 7.84
N MET A 249 -7.40 0.37 8.64
CA MET A 249 -7.08 -0.12 10.00
C MET A 249 -5.98 -1.19 10.02
N PHE A 250 -5.70 -1.83 8.88
CA PHE A 250 -4.62 -2.80 8.75
C PHE A 250 -3.24 -2.14 8.60
N ILE A 251 -3.15 -0.85 8.25
CA ILE A 251 -1.87 -0.18 7.94
C ILE A 251 -0.81 -0.26 9.07
N PRO A 252 -1.14 -0.10 10.37
CA PRO A 252 -0.16 -0.20 11.46
C PRO A 252 0.60 -1.54 11.49
N ILE A 253 -0.02 -2.62 11.01
CA ILE A 253 0.57 -3.96 10.94
C ILE A 253 1.82 -3.97 10.04
N GLY A 254 1.87 -3.11 9.01
CA GLY A 254 3.02 -2.99 8.12
C GLY A 254 4.30 -2.66 8.89
N ILE A 255 4.22 -1.72 9.84
CA ILE A 255 5.33 -1.34 10.73
C ILE A 255 5.71 -2.48 11.66
N MET A 256 4.72 -3.16 12.24
CA MET A 256 4.96 -4.25 13.19
C MET A 256 5.65 -5.45 12.53
N GLY A 257 5.15 -5.91 11.38
CA GLY A 257 5.73 -7.04 10.65
C GLY A 257 7.12 -6.74 10.08
N GLN A 258 7.28 -5.63 9.34
CA GLN A 258 8.60 -5.27 8.78
C GLN A 258 9.59 -4.88 9.88
N GLY A 259 9.15 -4.20 10.93
CA GLY A 259 9.97 -3.91 12.09
C GLY A 259 10.47 -5.18 12.78
N GLY A 260 9.61 -6.19 12.90
CA GLY A 260 10.00 -7.50 13.45
C GLY A 260 11.08 -8.19 12.61
N ILE A 261 10.96 -8.17 11.27
CA ILE A 261 11.99 -8.70 10.36
C ILE A 261 13.31 -7.93 10.53
N ALA A 262 13.25 -6.60 10.49
CA ALA A 262 14.43 -5.76 10.60
C ALA A 262 15.18 -6.01 11.91
N ILE A 263 14.51 -6.07 13.05
CA ILE A 263 15.15 -6.34 14.36
C ILE A 263 15.84 -7.71 14.35
N LEU A 264 15.12 -8.76 13.96
CA LEU A 264 15.60 -10.13 14.03
C LEU A 264 16.78 -10.38 13.09
N VAL A 265 16.64 -10.01 11.82
CA VAL A 265 17.70 -10.26 10.83
C VAL A 265 18.93 -9.41 11.14
N ASN A 266 18.73 -8.18 11.63
CA ASN A 266 19.86 -7.34 11.98
C ASN A 266 20.61 -7.81 13.23
N SER A 267 19.91 -8.37 14.23
CA SER A 267 20.59 -8.95 15.40
C SER A 267 21.46 -10.14 14.99
N GLN A 268 21.01 -10.97 14.05
CA GLN A 268 21.80 -12.05 13.47
C GLN A 268 23.03 -11.51 12.72
N ASN A 269 22.84 -10.51 11.86
CA ASN A 269 23.93 -9.90 11.10
C ASN A 269 25.02 -9.33 12.01
N ILE A 270 24.64 -8.63 13.09
CA ILE A 270 25.58 -8.06 14.06
C ILE A 270 26.39 -9.16 14.75
N CYS A 271 25.71 -10.21 15.23
CA CYS A 271 26.40 -11.31 15.92
C CYS A 271 27.34 -12.06 14.97
N ASN A 272 26.93 -12.27 13.71
CA ASN A 272 27.76 -12.93 12.70
C ASN A 272 28.96 -12.06 12.29
N TYR A 273 28.82 -10.74 12.21
CA TYR A 273 29.90 -9.83 11.78
C TYR A 273 31.09 -9.80 12.76
N TYR A 274 30.80 -9.79 14.05
CA TYR A 274 31.81 -9.72 15.11
C TYR A 274 32.45 -11.07 15.45
N ASN A 275 32.00 -12.18 14.86
CA ASN A 275 32.46 -13.54 15.19
C ASN A 275 32.51 -13.78 16.71
N VAL A 276 31.48 -13.33 17.44
CA VAL A 276 31.41 -13.49 18.90
C VAL A 276 31.29 -14.97 19.26
N ILE A 277 31.73 -15.35 20.46
CA ILE A 277 31.54 -16.70 20.98
C ILE A 277 30.05 -17.08 20.96
N ASP A 278 29.74 -18.37 20.74
CA ASP A 278 28.38 -18.86 20.52
C ASP A 278 27.39 -18.40 21.62
N ALA A 279 27.81 -18.41 22.88
CA ALA A 279 26.98 -17.96 24.00
C ALA A 279 26.52 -16.49 23.87
N VAL A 280 27.41 -15.59 23.40
CA VAL A 280 27.07 -14.17 23.22
C VAL A 280 26.19 -13.99 21.98
N ARG A 281 26.45 -14.76 20.92
CA ARG A 281 25.63 -14.78 19.71
C ARG A 281 24.21 -15.23 20.03
N ASP A 282 24.05 -16.30 20.79
CA ASP A 282 22.73 -16.84 21.16
C ASP A 282 21.93 -15.84 22.00
N VAL A 283 22.57 -15.16 22.97
CA VAL A 283 21.93 -14.10 23.74
C VAL A 283 21.51 -12.93 22.85
N GLY A 284 22.39 -12.47 21.95
CA GLY A 284 22.09 -11.36 21.05
C GLY A 284 20.95 -11.67 20.08
N VAL A 285 20.94 -12.87 19.50
CA VAL A 285 19.86 -13.33 18.61
C VAL A 285 18.57 -13.53 19.40
N ALA A 286 18.61 -14.09 20.61
CA ALA A 286 17.44 -14.26 21.47
C ALA A 286 16.78 -12.92 21.83
N LEU A 287 17.56 -11.89 22.17
CA LEU A 287 17.03 -10.55 22.41
C LEU A 287 16.32 -9.98 21.17
N GLY A 288 16.93 -10.15 19.99
CA GLY A 288 16.29 -9.76 18.72
C GLY A 288 15.01 -10.54 18.45
N ALA A 289 14.98 -11.84 18.73
CA ALA A 289 13.81 -12.69 18.57
C ALA A 289 12.66 -12.29 19.51
N ILE A 290 12.95 -12.00 20.78
CA ILE A 290 11.93 -11.54 21.76
C ILE A 290 11.30 -10.24 21.26
N LEU A 291 12.11 -9.25 20.88
CA LEU A 291 11.61 -7.96 20.38
C LEU A 291 10.81 -8.12 19.08
N SER A 292 11.28 -8.98 18.17
CA SER A 292 10.57 -9.33 16.94
C SER A 292 9.20 -9.95 17.22
N ILE A 293 9.13 -10.92 18.14
CA ILE A 293 7.89 -11.57 18.57
C ILE A 293 6.95 -10.58 19.25
N SER A 294 7.47 -9.64 20.05
CA SER A 294 6.64 -8.58 20.67
C SER A 294 5.96 -7.70 19.61
N LEU A 295 6.70 -7.26 18.58
CA LEU A 295 6.09 -6.52 17.46
C LEU A 295 5.11 -7.39 16.70
N LEU A 296 5.44 -8.65 16.43
CA LEU A 296 4.56 -9.59 15.75
C LEU A 296 3.23 -9.77 16.50
N ALA A 297 3.28 -9.89 17.83
CA ALA A 297 2.10 -9.98 18.68
C ALA A 297 1.20 -8.74 18.57
N LEU A 298 1.79 -7.53 18.56
CA LEU A 298 1.05 -6.29 18.29
C LEU A 298 0.45 -6.28 16.88
N GLY A 299 1.18 -6.78 15.88
CA GLY A 299 0.68 -6.93 14.51
C GLY A 299 -0.54 -7.86 14.41
N VAL A 300 -0.53 -8.98 15.13
CA VAL A 300 -1.68 -9.89 15.22
C VAL A 300 -2.86 -9.21 15.92
N LEU A 301 -2.63 -8.46 16.99
CA LEU A 301 -3.66 -7.67 17.67
C LEU A 301 -4.33 -6.66 16.71
N PHE A 302 -3.52 -5.89 15.97
CA PHE A 302 -4.04 -4.96 14.97
C PHE A 302 -4.79 -5.68 13.84
N THR A 303 -4.39 -6.92 13.48
CA THR A 303 -5.14 -7.73 12.51
C THR A 303 -6.53 -8.06 13.03
N VAL A 304 -6.64 -8.49 14.29
CA VAL A 304 -7.94 -8.78 14.91
C VAL A 304 -8.82 -7.52 14.91
N TRP A 305 -8.29 -6.37 15.31
CA TRP A 305 -9.04 -5.12 15.28
C TRP A 305 -9.42 -4.68 13.87
N GLY A 306 -8.54 -4.86 12.88
CA GLY A 306 -8.85 -4.59 11.47
C GLY A 306 -9.96 -5.49 10.96
N CYS A 307 -9.92 -6.80 11.22
CA CYS A 307 -10.97 -7.74 10.86
C CYS A 307 -12.31 -7.40 11.53
N LEU A 308 -12.29 -7.08 12.83
CA LEU A 308 -13.49 -6.64 13.56
C LEU A 308 -14.04 -5.32 13.00
N SER A 309 -13.19 -4.41 12.57
CA SER A 309 -13.61 -3.14 11.96
C SER A 309 -14.34 -3.35 10.63
N VAL A 310 -13.82 -4.23 9.77
CA VAL A 310 -14.45 -4.59 8.49
C VAL A 310 -15.74 -5.35 8.76
N PHE A 311 -15.75 -6.31 9.66
CA PHE A 311 -16.94 -7.06 10.05
C PHE A 311 -18.04 -6.12 10.58
N TYR A 312 -17.69 -5.18 11.48
CA TYR A 312 -18.62 -4.21 12.04
C TYR A 312 -19.28 -3.35 10.97
N VAL A 313 -18.52 -2.88 9.98
CA VAL A 313 -19.03 -1.99 8.92
C VAL A 313 -19.83 -2.72 7.84
N TYR A 314 -19.39 -3.90 7.41
CA TYR A 314 -19.99 -4.60 6.26
C TYR A 314 -21.08 -5.60 6.65
N ILE A 315 -20.93 -6.27 7.79
CA ILE A 315 -21.91 -7.29 8.23
C ILE A 315 -22.92 -6.67 9.21
N GLY A 316 -22.59 -5.52 9.80
CA GLY A 316 -23.43 -4.88 10.79
C GLY A 316 -23.50 -5.74 12.04
N TRP A 317 -22.53 -5.59 12.94
CA TRP A 317 -22.69 -6.11 14.30
C TRP A 317 -24.02 -5.59 14.87
N PRO A 318 -24.85 -6.37 15.59
CA PRO A 318 -26.18 -5.93 15.99
C PRO A 318 -26.08 -4.74 16.94
N SER A 319 -26.07 -3.54 16.37
CA SER A 319 -26.25 -2.28 17.05
C SER A 319 -27.75 -2.13 17.34
N PRO A 320 -28.14 -1.76 18.56
CA PRO A 320 -29.54 -1.50 18.90
C PRO A 320 -30.23 -0.54 17.91
N HIS A 321 -29.46 0.40 17.32
CA HIS A 321 -29.94 1.39 16.35
C HIS A 321 -30.30 0.82 14.97
N MET A 322 -29.84 -0.39 14.63
CA MET A 322 -30.26 -1.09 13.40
C MET A 322 -31.59 -1.80 13.59
N ARG A 323 -32.02 -2.11 14.84
CA ARG A 323 -33.32 -2.73 15.10
C ARG A 323 -34.48 -1.81 14.68
N ASP A 324 -34.37 -0.51 14.93
CA ASP A 324 -35.41 0.46 14.56
C ASP A 324 -35.54 0.65 13.04
N LYS A 325 -34.45 0.51 12.28
CA LYS A 325 -34.52 0.49 10.80
C LYS A 325 -35.02 -0.84 10.23
N LEU A 326 -34.80 -1.94 10.94
CA LEU A 326 -35.27 -3.27 10.57
C LEU A 326 -36.77 -3.45 10.83
N GLU A 327 -37.34 -2.82 11.87
CA GLU A 327 -38.78 -2.91 12.16
C GLU A 327 -39.66 -2.22 11.12
N VAL A 328 -39.20 -1.13 10.50
CA VAL A 328 -40.00 -0.37 9.51
C VAL A 328 -40.08 -1.06 8.14
N ASN A 329 -39.17 -1.99 7.83
CA ASN A 329 -39.11 -2.67 6.51
C ASN A 329 -39.56 -4.15 6.55
N MET A 330 -40.20 -4.59 7.63
CA MET A 330 -40.66 -5.98 7.84
C MET A 330 -41.92 -6.37 7.05
N ARG A 331 -42.02 -6.05 5.76
CA ARG A 331 -43.10 -6.52 4.89
C ARG A 331 -42.60 -6.84 3.48
N GLY A 332 -42.25 -8.11 3.25
CA GLY A 332 -42.05 -8.69 1.92
C GLY A 332 -40.62 -9.17 1.61
N ASP A 333 -40.48 -10.47 1.39
CA ASP A 333 -39.37 -11.19 0.73
C ASP A 333 -38.07 -11.36 1.53
N ARG A 334 -38.15 -12.25 2.52
CA ARG A 334 -37.19 -12.41 3.62
C ARG A 334 -36.02 -13.36 3.36
N LEU A 335 -36.04 -14.16 2.29
CA LEU A 335 -35.00 -15.18 2.05
C LEU A 335 -34.11 -14.84 0.85
N LEU A 336 -34.68 -14.21 -0.20
CA LEU A 336 -33.90 -13.72 -1.33
C LEU A 336 -33.09 -12.47 -0.97
N LYS A 337 -33.56 -11.55 -0.11
CA LYS A 337 -32.79 -10.37 0.35
C LYS A 337 -31.71 -10.68 1.39
N TRP A 338 -31.83 -11.80 2.10
CA TRP A 338 -30.73 -12.33 2.93
C TRP A 338 -29.65 -13.00 2.07
N LEU A 339 -30.03 -13.45 0.87
CA LEU A 339 -29.15 -13.97 -0.18
C LEU A 339 -28.75 -12.90 -1.22
N ASP A 340 -29.35 -11.71 -1.19
CA ASP A 340 -28.74 -10.47 -1.69
C ASP A 340 -27.59 -10.15 -0.74
N PHE A 341 -26.57 -11.01 -0.81
CA PHE A 341 -25.21 -10.55 -0.77
C PHE A 341 -25.11 -9.43 -1.83
N GLU A 342 -25.46 -8.21 -1.45
CA GLU A 342 -24.68 -7.04 -1.87
C GLU A 342 -23.26 -7.31 -1.36
N LEU A 343 -22.60 -8.20 -2.11
CA LEU A 343 -21.23 -8.64 -2.04
C LEU A 343 -20.42 -7.41 -1.70
N VAL A 344 -19.63 -7.44 -0.62
CA VAL A 344 -18.67 -6.40 -0.22
C VAL A 344 -18.26 -5.58 -1.45
N TYR A 345 -18.90 -4.42 -1.65
CA TYR A 345 -18.65 -3.63 -2.86
C TYR A 345 -17.14 -3.42 -2.91
N TRP A 346 -16.51 -3.88 -3.99
CA TRP A 346 -15.06 -3.76 -4.11
C TRP A 346 -14.71 -2.27 -4.02
N THR A 347 -13.78 -1.95 -3.14
CA THR A 347 -13.26 -0.60 -2.99
C THR A 347 -11.75 -0.62 -3.20
N PRO A 348 -11.16 0.39 -3.86
CA PRO A 348 -9.71 0.47 -4.06
C PRO A 348 -8.92 0.41 -2.74
N THR A 349 -9.54 0.79 -1.62
CA THR A 349 -8.97 0.73 -0.28
C THR A 349 -8.75 -0.69 0.25
N MET A 350 -9.36 -1.72 -0.35
CA MET A 350 -9.09 -3.14 -0.01
C MET A 350 -7.61 -3.49 -0.22
N TRP A 351 -6.94 -2.83 -1.17
CA TRP A 351 -5.49 -2.98 -1.36
C TRP A 351 -4.68 -2.65 -0.10
N ALA A 352 -5.19 -1.81 0.80
CA ALA A 352 -4.53 -1.46 2.06
C ALA A 352 -4.33 -2.66 3.00
N ALA A 353 -5.08 -3.77 2.82
CA ALA A 353 -4.89 -4.98 3.60
C ALA A 353 -3.76 -5.89 3.07
N THR A 354 -3.45 -5.84 1.77
CA THR A 354 -2.50 -6.77 1.13
C THR A 354 -1.12 -6.73 1.78
N PHE A 355 -0.56 -5.52 1.92
CA PHE A 355 0.77 -5.34 2.48
C PHE A 355 0.87 -5.78 3.96
N PRO A 356 0.04 -5.26 4.88
CA PRO A 356 -0.09 -5.76 6.25
C PRO A 356 -0.09 -7.27 6.44
N PHE A 357 -0.93 -8.00 5.69
CA PHE A 357 -1.00 -9.44 5.84
C PHE A 357 0.30 -10.12 5.38
N ALA A 358 0.89 -9.62 4.30
CA ALA A 358 2.17 -10.13 3.82
C ALA A 358 3.31 -9.90 4.82
N THR A 359 3.36 -8.74 5.50
CA THR A 359 4.44 -8.45 6.45
C THR A 359 4.42 -9.41 7.64
N ILE A 360 3.23 -9.77 8.14
CA ILE A 360 3.08 -10.79 9.19
C ILE A 360 3.44 -12.17 8.68
N ALA A 361 3.06 -12.52 7.44
CA ALA A 361 3.45 -13.78 6.82
C ALA A 361 4.98 -13.94 6.75
N LEU A 362 5.67 -12.89 6.26
CA LEU A 362 7.14 -12.87 6.15
C LEU A 362 7.81 -12.83 7.53
N SER A 363 7.35 -11.99 8.45
CA SER A 363 7.92 -11.89 9.80
C SER A 363 7.79 -13.21 10.56
N SER A 364 6.63 -13.85 10.50
CA SER A 364 6.42 -15.17 11.12
C SER A 364 7.33 -16.23 10.50
N ARG A 365 7.59 -16.17 9.19
CA ARG A 365 8.55 -17.06 8.53
C ARG A 365 9.96 -16.86 9.08
N GLU A 366 10.43 -15.62 9.19
CA GLU A 366 11.78 -15.34 9.72
C GLU A 366 11.91 -15.82 11.17
N VAL A 367 10.92 -15.56 12.03
CA VAL A 367 10.92 -16.07 13.41
C VAL A 367 10.95 -17.60 13.42
N TRP A 368 10.20 -18.28 12.55
CA TRP A 368 10.24 -19.73 12.43
C TRP A 368 11.63 -20.24 12.01
N VAL A 369 12.26 -19.61 11.02
CA VAL A 369 13.59 -19.99 10.53
C VAL A 369 14.64 -19.89 11.65
N VAL A 370 14.55 -18.86 12.51
CA VAL A 370 15.50 -18.68 13.62
C VAL A 370 15.18 -19.56 14.82
N SER A 371 13.91 -19.69 15.20
CA SER A 371 13.52 -20.37 16.46
C SER A 371 13.21 -21.86 16.30
N GLY A 372 12.90 -22.32 15.09
CA GLY A 372 12.39 -23.67 14.85
C GLY A 372 10.95 -23.92 15.36
N ILE A 373 10.29 -22.91 15.96
CA ILE A 373 8.96 -23.07 16.55
C ILE A 373 7.90 -23.19 15.45
N SER A 374 7.27 -24.35 15.34
CA SER A 374 6.29 -24.66 14.29
C SER A 374 5.04 -23.77 14.31
N GLY A 375 4.70 -23.17 15.45
CA GLY A 375 3.58 -22.23 15.54
C GLY A 375 3.73 -21.03 14.59
N PHE A 376 4.93 -20.48 14.46
CA PHE A 376 5.18 -19.36 13.54
C PHE A 376 5.15 -19.79 12.07
N ARG A 377 5.50 -21.05 11.77
CA ARG A 377 5.32 -21.63 10.43
C ARG A 377 3.83 -21.66 10.06
N VAL A 378 2.98 -22.13 10.96
CA VAL A 378 1.52 -22.17 10.75
C VAL A 378 0.96 -20.76 10.58
N LEU A 379 1.36 -19.82 11.45
CA LEU A 379 0.96 -18.42 11.35
C LEU A 379 1.36 -17.80 10.01
N SER A 380 2.59 -18.05 9.55
CA SER A 380 3.08 -17.63 8.24
C SER A 380 2.21 -18.19 7.09
N CYS A 381 1.78 -19.45 7.18
CA CYS A 381 0.90 -20.06 6.18
C CYS A 381 -0.47 -19.38 6.14
N ILE A 382 -1.10 -19.15 7.30
CA ILE A 382 -2.44 -18.54 7.40
C ILE A 382 -2.44 -17.16 6.74
N TYR A 383 -1.49 -16.30 7.14
CA TYR A 383 -1.38 -14.96 6.56
C TYR A 383 -0.93 -15.00 5.09
N GLY A 384 -0.09 -15.98 4.71
CA GLY A 384 0.34 -16.19 3.34
C GLY A 384 -0.81 -16.52 2.40
N PHE A 385 -1.68 -17.46 2.76
CA PHE A 385 -2.88 -17.77 1.97
C PHE A 385 -3.86 -16.59 1.94
N ALA A 386 -4.06 -15.91 3.08
CA ALA A 386 -4.94 -14.75 3.16
C ALA A 386 -4.49 -13.63 2.21
N VAL A 387 -3.20 -13.28 2.18
CA VAL A 387 -2.71 -12.23 1.27
C VAL A 387 -2.80 -12.64 -0.19
N ILE A 388 -2.53 -13.90 -0.53
CA ILE A 388 -2.69 -14.41 -1.90
C ILE A 388 -4.15 -14.26 -2.34
N ALA A 389 -5.10 -14.66 -1.50
CA ALA A 389 -6.53 -14.55 -1.80
C ALA A 389 -6.97 -13.08 -1.98
N ILE A 390 -6.62 -12.21 -1.03
CA ILE A 390 -6.98 -10.77 -1.07
C ILE A 390 -6.37 -10.10 -2.30
N THR A 391 -5.09 -10.34 -2.58
CA THR A 391 -4.38 -9.70 -3.71
C THR A 391 -4.95 -10.17 -5.04
N THR A 392 -5.22 -11.47 -5.19
CA THR A 392 -5.82 -12.01 -6.42
C THR A 392 -7.22 -11.43 -6.64
N TRP A 393 -8.03 -11.34 -5.59
CA TRP A 393 -9.34 -10.69 -5.65
C TRP A 393 -9.22 -9.21 -6.06
N CYS A 394 -8.28 -8.47 -5.47
CA CYS A 394 -8.07 -7.06 -5.81
C CYS A 394 -7.60 -6.88 -7.25
N MET A 395 -6.74 -7.77 -7.77
CA MET A 395 -6.32 -7.77 -9.17
C MET A 395 -7.50 -7.99 -10.11
N LEU A 396 -8.29 -9.04 -9.87
CA LEU A 396 -9.48 -9.36 -10.67
C LEU A 396 -10.49 -8.21 -10.65
N ALA A 397 -10.80 -7.68 -9.48
CA ALA A 397 -11.73 -6.58 -9.34
C ALA A 397 -11.22 -5.29 -9.99
N THR A 398 -9.92 -5.00 -9.91
CA THR A 398 -9.32 -3.86 -10.64
C THR A 398 -9.48 -4.03 -12.16
N MET A 399 -9.28 -5.25 -12.68
CA MET A 399 -9.48 -5.54 -14.11
C MET A 399 -10.95 -5.47 -14.55
N LEU A 400 -11.89 -5.88 -13.69
CA LEU A 400 -13.31 -5.94 -14.01
C LEU A 400 -14.05 -4.62 -13.80
N PHE A 401 -13.70 -3.86 -12.77
CA PHE A 401 -14.45 -2.67 -12.37
C PHE A 401 -13.74 -1.37 -12.74
N VAL A 402 -12.41 -1.26 -12.57
CA VAL A 402 -11.71 0.01 -12.83
C VAL A 402 -11.49 0.22 -14.31
N ILE A 403 -10.84 -0.74 -14.98
CA ILE A 403 -10.47 -0.59 -16.40
C ILE A 403 -11.71 -0.37 -17.29
N PRO A 404 -12.82 -1.13 -17.17
CA PRO A 404 -13.99 -0.95 -18.03
C PRO A 404 -14.85 0.25 -17.65
N TRP A 405 -14.82 0.71 -16.40
CA TRP A 405 -15.53 1.92 -15.97
C TRP A 405 -14.84 3.17 -16.50
N GLU A 406 -13.51 3.25 -16.40
CA GLU A 406 -12.71 4.34 -16.97
C GLU A 406 -12.91 4.45 -18.49
N LEU A 407 -12.98 3.30 -19.19
CA LEU A 407 -13.28 3.25 -20.62
C LEU A 407 -14.70 3.73 -20.95
N ARG A 408 -15.69 3.45 -20.10
CA ARG A 408 -17.08 3.91 -20.29
C ARG A 408 -17.26 5.39 -19.98
N HIS A 409 -16.66 5.87 -18.89
CA HIS A 409 -16.66 7.28 -18.54
C HIS A 409 -16.04 8.10 -19.66
N ARG A 410 -14.90 7.66 -20.21
CA ARG A 410 -14.25 8.30 -21.34
C ARG A 410 -15.15 8.37 -22.58
N LYS A 411 -15.82 7.28 -22.95
CA LYS A 411 -16.77 7.28 -24.08
C LYS A 411 -17.97 8.21 -23.86
N ALA A 412 -18.43 8.37 -22.61
CA ALA A 412 -19.51 9.28 -22.29
C ALA A 412 -19.10 10.75 -22.40
N VAL A 413 -17.89 11.10 -21.94
CA VAL A 413 -17.32 12.45 -22.09
C VAL A 413 -17.06 12.78 -23.56
N GLU A 414 -16.44 11.86 -24.32
CA GLU A 414 -16.20 12.03 -25.76
C GLU A 414 -17.52 12.18 -26.56
N ALA A 415 -18.60 11.54 -26.13
CA ALA A 415 -19.93 11.70 -26.74
C ALA A 415 -20.56 13.07 -26.41
N GLN A 416 -20.36 13.59 -25.20
CA GLN A 416 -20.85 14.92 -24.81
C GLN A 416 -20.07 16.04 -25.52
N ASP A 417 -18.74 15.95 -25.60
CA ASP A 417 -17.92 16.93 -26.33
C ASP A 417 -18.17 16.90 -27.85
N GLY A 418 -18.58 15.75 -28.39
CA GLY A 418 -19.03 15.60 -29.77
C GLY A 418 -20.40 16.22 -30.07
N GLU A 419 -21.28 16.34 -29.08
CA GLU A 419 -22.59 17.01 -29.23
C GLU A 419 -22.51 18.52 -29.09
N VAL A 420 -21.58 19.06 -28.28
CA VAL A 420 -21.36 20.51 -28.12
C VAL A 420 -20.87 21.18 -29.42
N ASN A 421 -20.32 20.41 -30.37
CA ASN A 421 -19.89 20.90 -31.69
C ASN A 421 -20.96 20.79 -32.80
N LYS A 422 -22.23 20.45 -32.47
CA LYS A 422 -23.34 20.55 -33.42
C LYS A 422 -24.05 21.91 -33.29
N PRO A 423 -24.34 22.62 -34.40
CA PRO A 423 -25.14 23.83 -34.35
C PRO A 423 -26.52 23.52 -33.77
N GLU A 424 -26.95 24.38 -32.84
CA GLU A 424 -28.08 24.20 -31.92
C GLU A 424 -29.34 23.60 -32.55
N GLY A 425 -29.86 22.56 -31.89
CA GLY A 425 -31.12 21.93 -32.26
C GLY A 425 -31.70 21.06 -31.13
N LYS A 426 -32.36 21.74 -30.17
CA LYS A 426 -33.29 21.21 -29.15
C LYS A 426 -32.70 20.36 -28.01
N VAL A 427 -32.75 20.98 -26.83
CA VAL A 427 -32.69 20.43 -25.47
C VAL A 427 -33.63 19.22 -25.31
N ASN A 428 -33.15 18.16 -24.67
CA ASN A 428 -34.02 17.25 -23.94
C ASN A 428 -33.36 16.81 -22.63
N ASP A 429 -34.11 16.98 -21.55
CA ASP A 429 -33.75 16.73 -20.17
C ASP A 429 -33.52 15.24 -19.87
N GLY A 430 -32.57 14.94 -19.00
CA GLY A 430 -32.52 13.67 -18.27
C GLY A 430 -31.15 13.03 -18.15
N ILE A 431 -30.21 13.64 -17.40
CA ILE A 431 -29.08 12.88 -16.84
C ILE A 431 -29.08 13.02 -15.32
N VAL A 432 -29.49 11.91 -14.72
CA VAL A 432 -29.59 11.63 -13.31
C VAL A 432 -28.21 11.73 -12.64
N SER A 433 -28.17 12.58 -11.62
CA SER A 433 -27.24 12.61 -10.49
C SER A 433 -26.64 11.24 -10.13
N LEU A 434 -25.31 11.15 -10.09
CA LEU A 434 -24.59 10.19 -9.25
C LEU A 434 -23.18 10.71 -8.94
N ARG A 435 -23.12 11.70 -8.03
CA ARG A 435 -21.90 12.05 -7.29
C ARG A 435 -21.74 11.07 -6.13
N ILE A 436 -20.93 10.04 -6.29
CA ILE A 436 -20.34 9.33 -5.15
C ILE A 436 -18.90 8.99 -5.49
N ILE A 437 -17.98 9.64 -4.76
CA ILE A 437 -16.63 9.26 -4.34
C ILE A 437 -15.78 10.55 -4.33
N ALA A 438 -15.82 11.21 -3.18
CA ALA A 438 -14.81 12.14 -2.68
C ALA A 438 -14.63 11.84 -1.18
#